data_AF-A0A0U3MSW8-F1
#
_entry.id   AF-A0A0U3MSW8-F1
#
_cell.length_a   1.000
_cell.length_b   1.000
_cell.length_c   1.000
_cell.angle_alpha   90.00
_cell.angle_beta   90.00
_cell.angle_gamma   90.00
#
_symmetry.space_group_name_H-M   'P 1'
#
loop_
_entity.id
_entity.type
_entity.pdbx_description
1 polymer ?
#
loop_
_entity_poly.entity_id
_entity_poly.type
_entity_poly.pdbx_seq_one_letter_code
_entity_poly.pdbx_strand_id
1 'polypeptide(L)'
;MQENEQHLLRMNMLKQMEALMATWDGTLESAGKLISENKKNMLQLKQLETQSAANPLGTYNETEKNIIEGIIHQQEKMVHQIKIERESLLNRMKQINQKDKVISNYVSANRAPMFIDKGL
;
A
#
# COMPACT_ATOMS: atom_id res chain seq x y z
N MET A 1 -29.86 16.82 20.52
CA MET A 1 -28.54 16.71 21.20
C MET A 1 -27.70 15.56 20.63
N GLN A 2 -28.26 14.37 20.44
CA GLN A 2 -27.52 13.19 19.91
C GLN A 2 -26.89 13.37 18.51
N GLU A 3 -27.54 14.11 17.62
CA GLU A 3 -27.04 14.34 16.24
C GLU A 3 -25.72 15.13 16.20
N ASN A 4 -25.60 16.18 17.03
CA ASN A 4 -24.35 16.95 17.17
C ASN A 4 -23.20 16.12 17.73
N GLU A 5 -23.50 15.20 18.64
CA GLU A 5 -22.51 14.31 19.25
C GLU A 5 -21.96 13.31 18.23
N GLN A 6 -22.82 12.77 17.36
CA GLN A 6 -22.42 11.87 16.28
C GLN A 6 -21.58 12.58 15.21
N HIS A 7 -21.93 13.82 14.85
CA HIS A 7 -21.10 14.63 13.95
C HIS A 7 -19.71 14.93 14.53
N LEU A 8 -19.63 15.23 15.83
CA LEU A 8 -18.37 15.45 16.50
C LEU A 8 -17.50 14.18 16.52
N LEU A 9 -18.12 13.03 16.78
CA LEU A 9 -17.44 11.75 16.77
C LEU A 9 -16.91 11.39 15.37
N ARG A 10 -17.73 11.58 14.33
CA ARG A 10 -17.34 11.38 12.93
C ARG A 10 -16.17 12.28 12.54
N MET A 11 -16.25 13.57 12.86
CA MET A 11 -15.18 14.54 12.61
C MET A 11 -13.87 14.14 13.32
N ASN A 12 -13.94 13.68 14.57
CA ASN A 12 -12.77 13.22 15.30
C ASN A 12 -12.12 11.99 14.64
N MET A 13 -12.92 11.03 14.17
CA MET A 13 -12.41 9.87 13.44
C MET A 13 -11.72 10.31 12.14
N LEU A 14 -12.33 11.21 11.37
CA LEU A 14 -11.72 11.72 10.13
C LEU A 14 -10.39 12.43 10.40
N LYS A 15 -10.31 13.28 11.43
CA LYS A 15 -9.05 13.94 11.82
C LYS A 15 -7.98 12.95 12.27
N GLN A 16 -8.37 11.88 12.97
CA GLN A 16 -7.42 10.82 13.37
C GLN A 16 -6.88 10.08 12.14
N MET A 17 -7.73 9.78 11.16
CA MET A 17 -7.30 9.18 9.89
C MET A 17 -6.36 10.10 9.12
N GLU A 18 -6.68 11.40 9.03
CA GLU A 18 -5.85 12.40 8.37
C GLU A 18 -4.48 12.53 9.04
N ALA A 19 -4.46 12.69 10.36
CA ALA A 19 -3.23 12.78 11.14
C ALA A 19 -2.36 11.52 10.98
N LEU A 20 -2.98 10.33 10.98
CA LEU A 20 -2.29 9.07 10.74
C LEU A 20 -1.64 9.04 9.36
N MET A 21 -2.38 9.43 8.31
CA MET A 21 -1.85 9.48 6.95
C MET A 21 -0.72 10.50 6.79
N ALA A 22 -0.74 11.60 7.54
CA ALA A 22 0.31 12.60 7.54
C ALA A 22 1.66 12.09 8.12
N THR A 23 1.65 10.99 8.90
CA THR A 23 2.88 10.38 9.43
C THR A 23 3.59 9.46 8.43
N TRP A 24 3.01 9.25 7.25
CA TRP A 24 3.61 8.37 6.24
C TRP A 24 4.91 8.94 5.70
N ASP A 25 5.99 8.18 5.82
CA ASP A 25 7.35 8.55 5.36
C ASP A 25 7.64 8.15 3.90
N GLY A 26 6.65 7.60 3.19
CA GLY A 26 6.81 7.13 1.81
C GLY A 26 7.31 5.69 1.67
N THR A 27 7.68 5.01 2.77
CA THR A 27 8.20 3.63 2.72
C THR A 27 7.09 2.58 2.71
N LEU A 28 7.40 1.38 2.22
CA LEU A 28 6.50 0.22 2.26
C LEU A 28 6.23 -0.29 3.68
N GLU A 29 7.25 -0.25 4.53
CA GLU A 29 7.13 -0.78 5.89
C GLU A 29 6.17 0.08 6.73
N SER A 30 6.32 1.41 6.64
CA SER A 30 5.40 2.34 7.29
C SER A 30 4.00 2.26 6.68
N ALA A 31 3.87 2.13 5.35
CA ALA A 31 2.59 1.97 4.67
C ALA A 31 1.80 0.77 5.22
N GLY A 32 2.45 -0.39 5.41
CA GLY A 32 1.80 -1.58 5.99
C GLY A 32 1.28 -1.35 7.41
N LYS A 33 2.07 -0.68 8.26
CA LYS A 33 1.67 -0.32 9.63
C LYS A 33 0.48 0.65 9.62
N LEU A 34 0.55 1.71 8.81
CA LEU A 34 -0.50 2.71 8.69
C LEU A 34 -1.81 2.14 8.15
N ILE A 35 -1.76 1.23 7.17
CA ILE A 35 -2.96 0.54 6.67
C ILE A 35 -3.63 -0.27 7.79
N SER A 36 -2.82 -0.99 8.58
CA SER A 36 -3.32 -1.80 9.70
C SER A 36 -3.94 -0.93 10.80
N GLU A 37 -3.27 0.16 11.17
CA GLU A 37 -3.75 1.10 12.18
C GLU A 37 -5.02 1.84 11.71
N ASN A 38 -5.05 2.28 10.45
CA ASN A 38 -6.20 2.98 9.90
C ASN A 38 -7.43 2.08 9.75
N LYS A 39 -7.25 0.76 9.60
CA LYS A 39 -8.35 -0.20 9.51
C LYS A 39 -9.29 -0.11 10.72
N LYS A 40 -8.75 0.14 11.91
CA LYS A 40 -9.55 0.32 13.13
C LYS A 40 -10.48 1.53 13.01
N ASN A 41 -9.95 2.67 12.57
CA ASN A 41 -10.72 3.90 12.38
C ASN A 41 -11.82 3.69 11.33
N MET A 42 -11.50 3.00 10.23
CA MET A 42 -12.48 2.71 9.16
C MET A 42 -13.62 1.81 9.65
N LEU A 43 -13.30 0.81 10.47
CA LEU A 43 -14.31 -0.06 11.07
C LEU A 43 -15.22 0.71 12.04
N GLN A 44 -14.65 1.60 12.85
CA GLN A 44 -15.42 2.44 13.77
C GLN A 44 -16.32 3.44 13.03
N LEU A 45 -15.82 4.06 11.95
CA LEU A 45 -16.61 4.96 11.11
C LEU A 45 -17.79 4.20 10.48
N LYS A 46 -17.55 3.00 9.94
CA LYS A 46 -18.60 2.14 9.38
C LYS A 46 -19.65 1.74 10.43
N GLN A 47 -19.21 1.44 11.65
CA GLN A 47 -20.11 1.12 12.76
C GLN A 47 -20.99 2.32 13.12
N LEU A 48 -20.41 3.52 13.18
CA LEU A 48 -21.13 4.77 13.45
C LEU A 48 -22.20 5.04 12.37
N GLU A 49 -21.87 4.85 11.10
CA GLU A 49 -22.82 4.98 9.99
C GLU A 49 -23.95 3.94 10.07
N THR A 50 -23.63 2.70 10.43
CA THR A 50 -24.61 1.60 10.54
C THR A 50 -25.55 1.79 11.74
N GLN A 51 -25.03 2.22 12.89
CA GLN A 51 -25.83 2.52 14.09
C GLN A 51 -26.77 3.70 13.88
N SER A 52 -26.42 4.60 12.96
CA SER A 52 -27.23 5.75 12.58
C SER A 52 -28.23 5.44 11.47
N ALA A 53 -28.43 4.16 11.08
CA ALA A 53 -29.40 3.81 10.04
C ALA A 53 -30.86 4.17 10.40
N ALA A 54 -31.19 4.25 11.70
CA ALA A 54 -32.50 4.68 12.18
C ALA A 54 -32.68 6.21 12.16
N ASN A 55 -31.59 6.97 12.15
CA ASN A 55 -31.59 8.43 12.03
C ASN A 55 -30.30 8.84 11.32
N PRO A 56 -30.32 8.90 9.97
CA PRO A 56 -29.10 9.05 9.17
C PRO A 56 -28.30 10.24 9.66
N LEU A 57 -27.05 10.00 10.04
CA LEU A 57 -26.05 11.05 10.16
C LEU A 57 -26.14 11.86 8.87
N GLY A 58 -26.55 13.13 8.98
CA GLY A 58 -26.78 13.99 7.84
C GLY A 58 -25.58 13.97 6.87
N THR A 59 -25.82 14.48 5.66
CA THR A 59 -24.77 14.60 4.64
C THR A 59 -23.49 15.19 5.22
N TYR A 60 -22.35 14.67 4.80
CA TYR A 60 -21.04 15.22 5.15
C TYR A 60 -21.01 16.73 4.88
N ASN A 61 -20.60 17.49 5.89
CA ASN A 61 -20.39 18.92 5.73
C ASN A 61 -19.13 19.18 4.90
N GLU A 62 -18.94 20.42 4.44
CA GLU A 62 -17.82 20.79 3.57
C GLU A 62 -16.45 20.52 4.21
N THR A 63 -16.31 20.75 5.52
CA THR A 63 -15.06 20.47 6.24
C THR A 63 -14.75 18.97 6.27
N GLU A 64 -15.74 18.13 6.53
CA GLU A 64 -15.58 16.68 6.51
C GLU A 64 -15.22 16.19 5.11
N LYS A 65 -15.86 16.74 4.07
CA LYS A 65 -15.54 16.40 2.67
C LYS A 65 -14.09 16.72 2.33
N ASN A 66 -13.61 17.92 2.70
CA ASN A 66 -12.23 18.32 2.44
C ASN A 66 -11.22 17.38 3.13
N ILE A 67 -11.51 16.94 4.36
CA ILE A 67 -10.68 15.97 5.08
C ILE A 67 -10.71 14.61 4.36
N ILE A 68 -11.89 14.14 3.94
CA ILE A 68 -12.04 12.88 3.21
C ILE A 68 -11.25 12.92 1.89
N GLU A 69 -11.34 14.00 1.13
CA GLU A 69 -10.58 14.18 -0.10
C GLU A 69 -9.07 14.15 0.16
N GLY A 70 -8.60 14.81 1.22
CA GLY A 70 -7.21 14.76 1.67
C GLY A 70 -6.75 13.33 2.00
N ILE A 71 -7.57 12.58 2.73
CA ILE A 71 -7.31 11.16 3.07
C ILE A 71 -7.23 10.31 1.80
N ILE A 72 -8.20 10.45 0.89
CA ILE A 72 -8.23 9.68 -0.37
C ILE A 72 -6.97 9.95 -1.19
N HIS A 73 -6.59 11.22 -1.34
CA HIS A 73 -5.41 11.60 -2.09
C HIS A 73 -4.11 10.98 -1.52
N GLN A 74 -3.98 10.94 -0.20
CA GLN A 74 -2.82 10.27 0.44
C GLN A 74 -2.86 8.75 0.25
N GLN A 75 -4.03 8.13 0.31
CA GLN A 75 -4.19 6.70 0.03
C GLN A 75 -3.82 6.36 -1.42
N GLU A 76 -4.19 7.19 -2.39
CA GLU A 76 -3.81 7.01 -3.79
C GLU A 76 -2.29 7.06 -3.98
N LYS A 77 -1.61 8.02 -3.35
CA LYS A 77 -0.14 8.10 -3.34
C LYS A 77 0.49 6.85 -2.75
N MET A 78 -0.04 6.36 -1.62
CA MET A 78 0.43 5.13 -0.98
C MET A 78 0.27 3.92 -1.88
N VAL A 79 -0.90 3.74 -2.51
CA VAL A 79 -1.16 2.66 -3.46
C VAL A 79 -0.23 2.75 -4.66
N HIS A 80 0.02 3.95 -5.18
CA HIS A 80 0.95 4.16 -6.29
C HIS A 80 2.38 3.75 -5.93
N GLN A 81 2.87 4.18 -4.77
CA GLN A 81 4.21 3.80 -4.31
C GLN A 81 4.35 2.29 -4.10
N ILE A 82 3.32 1.65 -3.53
CA ILE A 82 3.28 0.19 -3.37
C ILE A 82 3.38 -0.52 -4.73
N LYS A 83 2.72 -0.01 -5.77
CA LYS A 83 2.79 -0.57 -7.12
C LYS A 83 4.19 -0.44 -7.72
N ILE A 84 4.82 0.73 -7.61
CA ILE A 84 6.19 0.96 -8.10
C ILE A 84 7.17 -0.01 -7.45
N GLU A 85 7.12 -0.15 -6.13
CA GLU A 85 8.04 -1.03 -5.41
C GLU A 85 7.81 -2.50 -5.75
N ARG A 86 6.56 -2.92 -5.95
CA ARG A 86 6.23 -4.26 -6.44
C ARG A 86 6.87 -4.52 -7.81
N GLU A 87 6.78 -3.58 -8.73
CA GLU A 87 7.39 -3.71 -10.07
C GLU A 87 8.92 -3.76 -10.00
N SER A 88 9.52 -2.94 -9.15
CA SER A 88 10.97 -2.94 -8.87
C SER A 88 11.42 -4.32 -8.35
N LEU A 89 10.71 -4.89 -7.38
CA LEU A 89 11.00 -6.22 -6.84
C LEU A 89 10.89 -7.31 -7.90
N LEU A 90 9.83 -7.30 -8.71
CA LEU A 90 9.65 -8.26 -9.79
C LEU A 90 10.78 -8.17 -10.83
N ASN A 91 11.23 -6.97 -11.16
CA ASN A 91 12.34 -6.76 -12.09
C ASN A 91 13.67 -7.26 -11.51
N ARG A 92 13.93 -7.02 -10.21
CA ARG A 92 15.12 -7.56 -9.53
C ARG A 92 15.11 -9.10 -9.51
N MET A 93 13.96 -9.73 -9.25
CA MET A 93 13.82 -11.19 -9.31
C MET A 93 14.10 -11.74 -10.71
N LYS A 94 13.59 -11.09 -11.77
CA LYS A 94 13.90 -11.49 -13.15
C LYS A 94 15.40 -11.42 -13.44
N GLN A 95 16.09 -10.38 -12.98
CA GLN A 95 17.54 -10.25 -13.15
C GLN A 95 18.32 -11.34 -12.42
N ILE A 96 17.91 -11.71 -11.20
CA ILE A 96 18.53 -12.83 -10.46
C ILE A 96 18.37 -14.14 -11.25
N ASN A 97 17.15 -14.46 -11.68
CA ASN A 97 16.88 -15.67 -12.47
C ASN A 97 17.66 -15.71 -13.79
N GLN A 98 17.86 -14.56 -14.43
CA GLN A 98 18.72 -14.46 -15.62
C GLN A 98 20.20 -14.71 -15.30
N LYS A 99 20.72 -14.15 -14.20
CA LYS A 99 22.09 -14.40 -13.74
C LYS A 99 22.31 -15.89 -13.46
N ASP A 100 21.39 -16.54 -12.75
CA ASP A 100 21.48 -17.96 -12.44
C ASP A 100 21.47 -18.83 -13.70
N LYS A 101 20.68 -18.45 -14.71
CA LYS A 101 20.66 -19.11 -16.03
C LYS A 101 21.98 -18.94 -16.80
N VAL A 102 22.60 -17.76 -16.74
CA VAL A 102 23.89 -17.52 -17.41
C VAL A 102 25.00 -18.30 -16.73
N ILE A 103 25.03 -18.33 -15.39
CA ILE A 103 26.02 -19.09 -14.62
C ILE A 103 25.86 -20.59 -14.89
N SER A 104 24.63 -21.12 -14.87
CA SER A 104 24.39 -22.55 -15.13
C SER A 104 24.79 -22.96 -16.55
N ASN A 105 24.52 -22.12 -17.55
CA ASN A 105 24.98 -22.32 -18.93
C ASN A 105 26.51 -22.28 -19.04
N TYR A 106 27.19 -21.38 -18.34
CA TYR A 106 28.66 -21.28 -18.40
C TYR A 106 29.34 -22.47 -17.71
N VAL A 107 28.81 -22.93 -16.57
CA VAL A 107 29.33 -24.08 -15.83
C VAL A 107 29.09 -25.40 -16.59
N SER A 108 27.96 -25.53 -17.29
CA SER A 108 27.66 -26.70 -18.13
C SER A 108 28.44 -26.71 -19.45
N ALA A 109 28.65 -25.54 -20.07
CA ALA A 109 29.46 -25.43 -21.29
C ALA A 109 30.96 -25.72 -21.06
N ASN A 110 31.47 -25.54 -19.85
CA ASN A 110 32.85 -25.90 -19.48
C ASN A 110 33.08 -27.40 -19.23
N ARG A 111 32.07 -28.27 -19.45
CA ARG A 111 32.22 -29.74 -19.38
C ARG A 111 32.22 -30.39 -20.78
N ALA A 112 33.21 -30.07 -21.59
CA ALA A 112 33.85 -30.98 -22.54
C ALA A 112 35.11 -30.31 -23.11
N PRO A 113 36.33 -30.76 -22.75
CA PRO A 113 37.51 -30.35 -23.50
C PRO A 113 37.43 -31.00 -24.89
N MET A 114 37.06 -30.22 -25.91
CA MET A 114 37.27 -30.61 -27.31
C MET A 114 38.77 -30.50 -27.59
N PHE A 115 39.49 -31.60 -27.40
CA PHE A 115 40.82 -31.77 -27.97
C PHE A 115 40.65 -31.85 -29.49
N ILE A 116 41.00 -30.77 -30.20
CA ILE A 116 41.12 -30.80 -31.65
C ILE A 116 42.43 -31.54 -31.95
N ASP A 117 42.32 -32.82 -32.24
CA ASP A 117 43.43 -33.63 -32.74
C ASP A 117 43.72 -33.16 -34.18
N LYS A 118 44.80 -32.38 -34.33
CA LYS A 118 45.33 -32.04 -35.66
C LYS A 118 46.27 -33.17 -36.05
N GLY A 119 45.70 -34.19 -36.70
CA GLY A 119 46.45 -35.31 -37.25
C GLY A 119 47.61 -34.83 -38.14
N LEU A 120 48.78 -35.44 -37.92
CA LEU A 120 49.96 -35.42 -38.79
C LEU A 120 49.80 -36.46 -39.91
#